data_AF-A0A349SHV2-F1
#
_entry.id   AF-A0A349SHV2-F1
#
_cell.length_a   1.000
_cell.length_b   1.000
_cell.length_c   1.000
_cell.angle_alpha   90.00
_cell.angle_beta   90.00
_cell.angle_gamma   90.00
#
_symmetry.space_group_name_H-M   'P 1'
#
loop_
_entity.id
_entity.type
_entity.pdbx_description
1 polymer ?
#
loop_
_entity_poly.entity_id
_entity_poly.type
_entity_poly.pdbx_seq_one_letter_code
_entity_poly.pdbx_strand_id
1 'polypeptide(L)'
;MKFLVFQHIQCEHPGIFRGLLDGAGIQWDAVELDAGEKIPAFESYDALWVMGGPMDVWDEDKYPWLVPEKAAIRHWVCDLKKPYLGFCLGHQLLADALGGACALQAVPEIGILEVELTADGRADPLFAGIQPYIQCLQWHSVEVKTPPVGARVLASS
;
A
#
# COMPACT_ATOMS: atom_id res chain seq x y z
N MET A 1 -14.01 12.59 -7.50
CA MET A 1 -12.89 12.28 -6.60
C MET A 1 -11.62 12.22 -7.43
N LYS A 2 -10.48 12.54 -6.82
CA LYS A 2 -9.18 12.46 -7.48
C LYS A 2 -8.17 11.75 -6.59
N PHE A 3 -7.53 10.70 -7.09
CA PHE A 3 -6.55 9.91 -6.35
C PHE A 3 -5.13 10.30 -6.75
N LEU A 4 -4.23 10.36 -5.78
CA LEU A 4 -2.80 10.42 -6.01
C LEU A 4 -2.25 8.99 -5.97
N VAL A 5 -1.41 8.63 -6.93
CA VAL A 5 -0.81 7.30 -7.03
C VAL A 5 0.71 7.42 -6.99
N PHE A 6 1.35 6.91 -5.94
CA PHE A 6 2.80 6.72 -5.94
C PHE A 6 3.15 5.40 -6.62
N GLN A 7 4.02 5.48 -7.62
CA GLN A 7 4.47 4.35 -8.43
C GLN A 7 6.00 4.26 -8.35
N HIS A 8 6.51 3.04 -8.17
CA HIS A 8 7.94 2.80 -7.93
C HIS A 8 8.66 2.16 -9.11
N ILE A 9 7.91 1.69 -10.11
CA ILE A 9 8.45 1.16 -11.36
C ILE A 9 7.37 1.20 -12.44
N GLN A 10 7.78 1.45 -13.68
CA GLN A 10 6.88 1.64 -14.84
C GLN A 10 5.80 0.55 -14.99
N CYS A 11 6.11 -0.71 -14.68
CA CYS A 11 5.18 -1.83 -14.86
C CYS A 11 4.20 -2.04 -13.69
N GLU A 12 4.46 -1.45 -12.52
CA GLU A 12 3.61 -1.61 -11.32
C GLU A 12 2.64 -0.44 -11.14
N HIS A 13 1.96 -0.10 -12.23
CA HIS A 13 0.83 0.86 -12.22
C HIS A 13 -0.41 0.23 -11.54
N PRO A 14 -1.52 0.98 -11.33
CA PRO A 14 -2.77 0.47 -10.70
C PRO A 14 -3.50 -0.70 -11.41
N GLY A 15 -2.85 -1.38 -12.37
CA GLY A 15 -3.33 -2.61 -12.99
C GLY A 15 -4.79 -2.59 -13.44
N ILE A 16 -5.53 -3.61 -12.99
CA ILE A 16 -6.96 -3.81 -13.25
C ILE A 16 -7.83 -2.71 -12.64
N PHE A 17 -7.36 -2.02 -11.59
CA PHE A 17 -8.14 -1.01 -10.89
C PHE A 17 -8.38 0.23 -11.75
N ARG A 18 -7.56 0.50 -12.76
CA ARG A 18 -7.78 1.65 -13.67
C ARG A 18 -9.19 1.63 -14.29
N GLY A 19 -9.64 0.46 -14.74
CA GLY A 19 -11.00 0.32 -15.29
C GLY A 19 -12.10 0.53 -14.25
N LEU A 20 -11.84 0.18 -12.98
CA LEU A 20 -12.77 0.44 -11.87
C LEU A 20 -12.81 1.93 -11.50
N LEU A 21 -11.66 2.59 -11.47
CA LEU A 21 -11.57 4.03 -11.25
C LEU A 21 -12.30 4.79 -12.36
N ASP A 22 -12.05 4.43 -13.62
CA ASP A 22 -12.71 5.02 -14.78
C ASP A 22 -14.23 4.80 -14.73
N GLY A 23 -14.68 3.57 -14.46
CA GLY A 23 -16.10 3.24 -14.32
C GLY A 23 -16.80 3.98 -13.18
N ALA A 24 -16.06 4.35 -12.14
CA ALA A 24 -16.55 5.16 -11.02
C ALA A 24 -16.38 6.68 -11.24
N GLY A 25 -15.84 7.12 -12.37
CA GLY A 25 -15.57 8.54 -12.64
C GLY A 25 -14.51 9.15 -11.71
N ILE A 26 -13.58 8.33 -11.23
CA ILE A 26 -12.49 8.73 -10.34
C ILE A 26 -11.27 9.06 -11.19
N GLN A 27 -10.84 10.32 -11.12
CA GLN A 27 -9.59 10.74 -11.74
C GLN A 27 -8.41 10.29 -10.89
N TRP A 28 -7.25 10.08 -11.50
CA TRP A 28 -6.03 9.76 -10.75
C TRP A 28 -4.80 10.29 -11.49
N ASP A 29 -3.82 10.76 -10.71
CA ASP A 29 -2.52 11.20 -11.22
C ASP A 29 -1.44 10.27 -10.63
N ALA A 30 -0.55 9.76 -11.48
CA ALA A 30 0.64 9.04 -11.04
C ALA A 30 1.77 10.01 -10.71
N VAL A 31 2.60 9.60 -9.75
CA VAL A 31 3.93 10.14 -9.47
C VAL A 31 4.90 8.98 -9.55
N GLU A 32 5.73 8.97 -10.59
CA GLU A 32 6.80 7.99 -10.80
C GLU A 32 8.03 8.41 -9.98
N LEU A 33 8.11 7.91 -8.76
CA LEU A 33 9.17 8.28 -7.81
C LEU A 33 10.54 7.76 -8.27
N ASP A 34 10.59 6.62 -8.95
CA ASP A 34 11.81 6.08 -9.55
C ASP A 34 12.32 6.93 -10.72
N ALA A 35 11.42 7.61 -11.43
CA ALA A 35 11.75 8.57 -12.49
C ALA A 35 12.13 9.97 -11.96
N GLY A 36 12.10 10.16 -10.63
CA GLY A 36 12.44 11.43 -9.99
C GLY A 36 11.34 12.49 -10.06
N GLU A 37 10.08 12.08 -10.30
CA GLU A 37 8.95 13.00 -10.22
C GLU A 37 8.75 13.52 -8.79
N LYS A 38 8.23 14.74 -8.70
CA LYS A 38 8.05 15.40 -7.40
C LYS A 38 6.66 15.09 -6.87
N ILE A 39 6.61 14.75 -5.58
CA ILE A 39 5.35 14.64 -4.84
C ILE A 39 4.63 16.01 -4.90
N PRO A 40 3.41 16.08 -5.46
CA PRO A 40 2.66 17.32 -5.58
C PRO A 40 2.04 17.74 -4.25
N ALA A 41 1.45 18.93 -4.23
CA ALA A 41 0.63 19.37 -3.10
C ALA A 41 -0.66 18.52 -3.00
N PHE A 42 -1.12 18.26 -1.77
CA PHE A 42 -2.16 17.25 -1.48
C PHE A 42 -3.60 17.77 -1.49
N GLU A 43 -3.80 19.08 -1.67
CA GLU A 43 -5.10 19.75 -1.54
C GLU A 43 -6.12 19.27 -2.56
N SER A 44 -5.67 18.86 -3.75
CA SER A 44 -6.53 18.44 -4.86
C SER A 44 -6.86 16.94 -4.87
N TYR A 45 -6.33 16.17 -3.91
CA TYR A 45 -6.48 14.72 -3.86
C TYR A 45 -7.31 14.24 -2.67
N ASP A 46 -8.13 13.22 -2.90
CA ASP A 46 -9.05 12.63 -1.93
C ASP A 46 -8.53 11.33 -1.32
N ALA A 47 -7.68 10.58 -2.04
CA ALA A 47 -7.06 9.34 -1.58
C ALA A 47 -5.61 9.25 -2.07
N LEU A 48 -4.77 8.57 -1.30
CA LEU A 48 -3.41 8.20 -1.70
C LEU A 48 -3.33 6.69 -1.89
N TRP A 49 -2.98 6.27 -3.10
CA TRP A 49 -2.63 4.90 -3.41
C TRP A 49 -1.12 4.79 -3.55
N VAL A 50 -0.52 3.76 -2.97
CA VAL A 50 0.92 3.52 -3.05
C VAL A 50 1.12 2.10 -3.54
N MET A 51 1.73 2.00 -4.72
CA MET A 51 1.85 0.74 -5.43
C MET A 51 2.97 -0.14 -4.84
N GLY A 52 3.12 -1.35 -5.40
CA GLY A 52 4.26 -2.19 -5.11
C GLY A 52 5.55 -1.64 -5.72
N GLY A 53 6.65 -2.35 -5.46
CA GLY A 53 7.92 -2.09 -6.12
C GLY A 53 8.98 -3.11 -5.69
N PRO A 54 10.09 -3.19 -6.43
CA PRO A 54 11.19 -4.12 -6.14
C PRO A 54 12.12 -3.67 -4.99
N MET A 55 11.84 -2.55 -4.34
CA MET A 55 12.64 -1.98 -3.26
C MET A 55 12.26 -2.61 -1.93
N ASP A 56 13.23 -2.72 -1.01
CA ASP A 56 12.89 -2.94 0.39
C ASP A 56 12.67 -1.60 1.10
N VAL A 57 11.83 -1.60 2.15
CA VAL A 57 11.53 -0.37 2.90
C VAL A 57 12.77 0.30 3.50
N TRP A 58 13.85 -0.44 3.77
CA TRP A 58 15.08 0.06 4.37
C TRP A 58 16.15 0.49 3.35
N ASP A 59 15.90 0.36 2.05
CA ASP A 59 16.87 0.67 0.99
C ASP A 59 17.07 2.19 0.75
N GLU A 60 16.96 3.03 1.78
CA GLU A 60 17.00 4.50 1.67
C GLU A 60 18.33 5.02 1.11
N ASP A 61 19.45 4.34 1.38
CA ASP A 61 20.76 4.69 0.81
C ASP A 61 20.81 4.47 -0.71
N LYS A 62 20.11 3.44 -1.20
CA LYS A 62 20.04 3.07 -2.62
C LYS A 62 18.95 3.85 -3.36
N TYR A 63 17.87 4.16 -2.66
CA TYR A 63 16.70 4.87 -3.16
C TYR A 63 16.35 6.04 -2.23
N PRO A 64 17.10 7.16 -2.28
CA PRO A 64 16.92 8.28 -1.36
C PRO A 64 15.54 8.94 -1.39
N TRP A 65 14.75 8.70 -2.43
CA TRP A 65 13.37 9.17 -2.56
C TRP A 65 12.39 8.44 -1.63
N LEU A 66 12.75 7.29 -1.06
CA LEU A 66 11.94 6.60 -0.04
C LEU A 66 11.78 7.45 1.22
N VAL A 67 12.79 8.25 1.59
CA VAL A 67 12.74 9.13 2.76
C VAL A 67 11.63 10.19 2.66
N PRO A 68 11.59 11.05 1.62
CA PRO A 68 10.49 11.99 1.45
C PRO A 68 9.15 11.30 1.17
N GLU A 69 9.13 10.11 0.58
CA GLU A 69 7.90 9.33 0.40
C GLU A 69 7.30 8.90 1.75
N LYS A 70 8.07 8.27 2.63
CA LYS A 70 7.60 7.88 3.97
C LYS A 70 7.12 9.08 4.77
N ALA A 71 7.82 10.21 4.67
CA ALA A 71 7.40 11.46 5.29
C ALA A 71 6.04 11.94 4.72
N ALA A 72 5.85 11.87 3.41
CA ALA A 72 4.60 12.19 2.74
C ALA A 72 3.44 11.26 3.16
N ILE A 73 3.69 9.95 3.24
CA ILE A 73 2.71 8.95 3.70
C ILE A 73 2.29 9.24 5.13
N ARG A 74 3.25 9.49 6.03
CA ARG A 74 2.97 9.86 7.42
C ARG A 74 2.13 11.13 7.49
N HIS A 75 2.50 12.17 6.75
CA HIS A 75 1.74 13.43 6.72
C HIS A 75 0.29 13.21 6.22
N TRP A 76 0.13 12.46 5.13
CA TRP A 76 -1.17 12.12 4.56
C TRP A 76 -2.10 11.42 5.56
N VAL A 77 -1.58 10.41 6.26
CA VAL A 77 -2.40 9.56 7.14
C VAL A 77 -2.56 10.17 8.54
N CYS A 78 -1.51 10.71 9.14
CA CYS A 78 -1.55 11.20 10.52
C CYS A 78 -2.08 12.64 10.62
N ASP A 79 -1.65 13.52 9.71
CA ASP A 79 -1.96 14.96 9.82
C ASP A 79 -3.20 15.31 9.01
N LEU A 80 -3.28 14.85 7.75
CA LEU A 80 -4.44 15.10 6.88
C LEU A 80 -5.60 14.13 7.13
N LYS A 81 -5.33 12.95 7.72
CA LYS A 81 -6.32 11.91 8.04
C LYS A 81 -7.15 11.49 6.82
N LYS A 82 -6.50 11.40 5.67
CA LYS A 82 -7.13 11.04 4.40
C LYS A 82 -7.00 9.53 4.11
N PRO A 83 -7.93 8.94 3.34
CA PRO A 83 -7.87 7.55 2.91
C PRO A 83 -6.54 7.17 2.25
N TYR A 84 -6.02 6.00 2.62
CA TYR A 84 -4.78 5.44 2.09
C TYR A 84 -4.99 3.98 1.70
N LEU A 85 -4.42 3.55 0.57
CA LEU A 85 -4.37 2.15 0.17
C LEU A 85 -2.96 1.80 -0.33
N GLY A 86 -2.31 0.85 0.34
CA GLY A 86 -0.96 0.39 -0.02
C GLY A 86 -0.99 -1.04 -0.54
N PHE A 87 -0.25 -1.29 -1.62
CA PHE A 87 -0.10 -2.61 -2.24
C PHE A 87 1.34 -3.09 -2.09
N CYS A 88 1.57 -4.32 -1.62
CA CYS A 88 2.92 -4.87 -1.45
C CYS A 88 3.85 -3.88 -0.71
N LEU A 89 4.90 -3.37 -1.36
CA LEU A 89 5.78 -2.32 -0.83
C LEU A 89 5.01 -1.15 -0.23
N GLY A 90 3.96 -0.64 -0.87
CA GLY A 90 3.18 0.48 -0.34
C GLY A 90 2.59 0.18 1.04
N HIS A 91 2.09 -1.02 1.28
CA HIS A 91 1.57 -1.40 2.60
C HIS A 91 2.69 -1.45 3.66
N GLN A 92 3.89 -1.86 3.26
CA GLN A 92 5.07 -1.93 4.13
C GLN A 92 5.59 -0.53 4.46
N LEU A 93 5.62 0.38 3.46
CA LEU A 93 5.97 1.79 3.64
C LEU A 93 5.00 2.50 4.58
N LEU A 94 3.71 2.21 4.49
CA LEU A 94 2.74 2.68 5.47
C LEU A 94 3.09 2.21 6.87
N ALA A 95 3.35 0.91 7.04
CA ALA A 95 3.68 0.37 8.36
C ALA A 95 4.92 1.06 8.94
N ASP A 96 6.00 1.16 8.16
CA ASP A 96 7.24 1.79 8.57
C ASP A 96 7.06 3.28 8.91
N ALA A 97 6.39 4.05 8.05
CA ALA A 97 6.12 5.48 8.26
C ALA A 97 5.29 5.79 9.52
N LEU A 98 4.47 4.82 9.94
CA LEU A 98 3.61 4.92 11.12
C LEU A 98 4.22 4.27 12.37
N GLY A 99 5.47 3.79 12.31
CA GLY A 99 6.20 3.23 13.45
C GLY A 99 5.96 1.74 13.70
N GLY A 100 5.42 1.03 12.72
CA GLY A 100 5.52 -0.44 12.65
C GLY A 100 6.93 -0.88 12.24
N ALA A 101 7.12 -2.19 12.14
CA ALA A 101 8.40 -2.78 11.73
C ALA A 101 8.20 -3.82 10.63
N CYS A 102 8.98 -3.70 9.56
CA CYS A 102 9.06 -4.71 8.50
C CYS A 102 10.28 -5.61 8.70
N ALA A 103 10.20 -6.85 8.25
CA ALA A 103 11.31 -7.80 8.28
C ALA A 103 11.20 -8.79 7.13
N LEU A 104 12.33 -9.44 6.79
CA LEU A 104 12.31 -10.57 5.87
C LEU A 104 11.49 -11.73 6.47
N GLN A 105 10.65 -12.33 5.64
CA GLN A 105 9.95 -13.55 5.97
C GLN A 105 10.92 -14.73 6.03
N ALA A 106 10.59 -15.72 6.87
CA ALA A 106 11.33 -16.98 6.90
C ALA A 106 11.18 -17.78 5.59
N VAL A 107 9.99 -17.70 4.97
CA VAL A 107 9.67 -18.32 3.69
C VAL A 107 8.94 -17.29 2.83
N PRO A 108 9.47 -16.92 1.66
CA PRO A 108 8.79 -16.01 0.73
C PRO A 108 7.48 -16.61 0.20
N GLU A 109 6.49 -15.76 -0.04
CA GLU A 109 5.21 -16.13 -0.62
C GLU A 109 5.17 -15.69 -2.09
N ILE A 110 5.19 -16.68 -2.99
CA ILE A 110 5.20 -16.47 -4.44
C ILE A 110 4.15 -17.38 -5.08
N GLY A 111 3.09 -16.79 -5.62
CA GLY A 111 2.03 -17.50 -6.33
C GLY A 111 0.64 -17.12 -5.86
N ILE A 112 -0.34 -17.99 -6.11
CA ILE A 112 -1.70 -17.84 -5.58
C ILE A 112 -1.77 -18.62 -4.28
N LEU A 113 -1.98 -17.92 -3.18
CA LEU A 113 -2.05 -18.48 -1.83
C LEU A 113 -3.39 -18.13 -1.18
N GLU A 114 -3.79 -18.96 -0.23
CA GLU A 114 -4.99 -18.72 0.56
C GLU A 114 -4.70 -17.72 1.68
N VAL A 115 -5.60 -16.76 1.84
CA VAL A 115 -5.61 -15.79 2.94
C VAL A 115 -6.91 -15.96 3.70
N GLU A 116 -6.82 -16.11 5.03
CA GLU A 116 -7.96 -16.21 5.92
C GLU A 116 -8.27 -14.84 6.57
N LEU A 117 -9.53 -14.42 6.51
CA LEU A 117 -10.02 -13.27 7.26
C LEU A 117 -10.02 -13.56 8.77
N THR A 118 -9.46 -12.65 9.55
CA THR A 118 -9.51 -12.70 11.02
C THR A 118 -10.93 -12.45 11.52
N ALA A 119 -11.16 -12.59 12.83
CA ALA A 119 -12.45 -12.22 13.43
C ALA A 119 -12.80 -10.74 13.17
N ASP A 120 -11.82 -9.84 13.25
CA ASP A 120 -11.99 -8.43 12.91
C ASP A 120 -12.26 -8.24 11.42
N GLY A 121 -11.54 -8.94 10.54
CA GLY A 121 -11.77 -8.88 9.09
C GLY A 121 -13.17 -9.33 8.68
N ARG A 122 -13.68 -10.41 9.28
CA ARG A 122 -15.06 -10.89 9.02
C ARG A 122 -16.15 -9.92 9.49
N ALA A 123 -15.84 -9.05 10.47
CA ALA A 123 -16.75 -8.03 10.95
C ALA A 123 -16.60 -6.69 10.21
N ASP A 124 -15.54 -6.53 9.39
CA ASP A 124 -15.23 -5.28 8.72
C ASP A 124 -16.13 -5.07 7.47
N PRO A 125 -16.75 -3.89 7.29
CA PRO A 125 -17.58 -3.59 6.11
C PRO A 125 -16.85 -3.75 4.77
N LEU A 126 -15.52 -3.61 4.73
CA LEU A 126 -14.73 -3.80 3.51
C LEU A 126 -14.81 -5.22 2.95
N PHE A 127 -15.01 -6.21 3.83
CA PHE A 127 -15.11 -7.62 3.47
C PHE A 127 -16.55 -8.16 3.54
N ALA A 128 -17.55 -7.26 3.61
CA ALA A 128 -18.95 -7.67 3.61
C ALA A 128 -19.30 -8.46 2.34
N GLY A 129 -19.77 -9.70 2.52
CA GLY A 129 -20.12 -10.59 1.41
C GLY A 129 -18.93 -11.36 0.81
N ILE A 130 -17.72 -11.19 1.33
CA ILE A 130 -16.53 -11.96 0.94
C ILE A 130 -16.44 -13.23 1.80
N GLN A 131 -16.00 -14.33 1.19
CA GLN A 131 -15.79 -15.59 1.91
C GLN A 131 -14.62 -15.45 2.90
N PRO A 132 -14.63 -16.19 4.03
CA PRO A 132 -13.54 -16.14 5.00
C PRO A 132 -12.17 -16.53 4.44
N TYR A 133 -12.13 -17.35 3.38
CA TYR A 133 -10.91 -17.80 2.72
C TYR A 133 -10.88 -17.24 1.29
N ILE A 134 -9.79 -16.56 0.93
CA ILE A 134 -9.64 -15.84 -0.33
C ILE A 134 -8.35 -16.27 -1.00
N GLN A 135 -8.41 -16.56 -2.30
CA GLN A 135 -7.23 -16.84 -3.11
C GLN A 135 -6.63 -15.52 -3.60
N CYS A 136 -5.42 -15.21 -3.15
CA CYS A 136 -4.74 -13.95 -3.43
C CYS A 136 -3.39 -14.22 -4.12
N LEU A 137 -3.04 -13.39 -5.10
CA LEU A 137 -1.68 -13.38 -5.64
C LEU A 137 -0.74 -12.73 -4.61
N GLN A 138 0.25 -13.49 -4.16
CA GLN A 138 1.36 -13.01 -3.34
C GLN A 138 2.65 -13.04 -4.15
N TRP A 139 3.46 -12.01 -3.95
CA TRP A 139 4.80 -11.92 -4.53
C TRP A 139 5.70 -11.06 -3.64
N HIS A 140 6.05 -11.58 -2.46
CA HIS A 140 6.85 -10.84 -1.50
C HIS A 140 7.74 -11.75 -0.64
N SER A 141 8.82 -11.15 -0.13
CA SER A 141 9.72 -11.75 0.87
C SER A 141 9.81 -10.92 2.14
N VAL A 142 9.04 -9.84 2.24
CA VAL A 142 9.03 -8.91 3.38
C VAL A 142 7.63 -8.92 3.98
N GLU A 143 7.56 -9.04 5.31
CA GLU A 143 6.33 -8.93 6.09
C GLU A 143 6.38 -7.69 6.99
N VAL A 144 5.20 -7.12 7.30
CA VAL A 144 5.05 -6.22 8.44
C VAL A 144 5.01 -7.07 9.70
N LYS A 145 6.17 -7.23 10.34
CA LYS A 145 6.33 -8.05 11.54
C LYS A 145 5.59 -7.49 12.75
N THR A 146 5.61 -6.16 12.86
CA THR A 146 4.94 -5.44 13.93
C THR A 146 4.04 -4.37 13.31
N PRO A 147 2.72 -4.52 13.38
CA PRO A 147 1.80 -3.49 12.91
C PRO A 147 1.96 -2.18 13.71
N PRO A 148 1.70 -1.01 13.09
CA PRO A 148 1.65 0.26 13.81
C PRO A 148 0.63 0.25 14.95
N VAL A 149 0.85 1.09 15.96
CA VAL A 149 -0.11 1.25 17.07
C VAL A 149 -1.48 1.67 16.53
N GLY A 150 -2.52 0.93 16.92
CA GLY A 150 -3.90 1.17 16.50
C GLY A 150 -4.28 0.49 15.18
N ALA A 151 -3.34 -0.14 14.48
CA ALA A 151 -3.66 -1.00 13.34
C ALA A 151 -4.36 -2.29 13.79
N ARG A 152 -5.22 -2.82 12.92
CA ARG A 152 -5.88 -4.12 13.10
C ARG A 152 -5.52 -5.01 11.93
N VAL A 153 -5.17 -6.26 12.22
CA VAL A 153 -4.89 -7.28 11.20
C VAL A 153 -6.23 -7.91 10.80
N LEU A 154 -6.65 -7.67 9.56
CA LEU A 154 -7.94 -8.14 9.05
C LEU A 154 -7.84 -9.49 8.34
N ALA A 155 -6.64 -9.92 7.93
CA ALA A 155 -6.41 -11.19 7.27
C ALA A 155 -4.98 -11.70 7.51
N SER A 156 -4.74 -13.00 7.36
CA SER A 156 -3.42 -13.65 7.48
C SER A 156 -3.30 -14.90 6.60
N SER A 157 -2.07 -15.28 6.24
CA SER A 157 -1.69 -16.55 5.59
C SER A 157 -0.73 -17.36 6.46
#